data_AF-A0A1X2HVP8-F1
#
_entry.id   AF-A0A1X2HVP8-F1
#
_cell.length_a   1.000
_cell.length_b   1.000
_cell.length_c   1.000
_cell.angle_alpha   90.00
_cell.angle_beta   90.00
_cell.angle_gamma   90.00
#
_symmetry.space_group_name_H-M   'P 1'
#
loop_
_entity.id
_entity.type
_entity.pdbx_description
1 polymer ?
#
loop_
_entity_poly.entity_id
_entity_poly.type
_entity_poly.pdbx_seq_one_letter_code
_entity_poly.pdbx_strand_id
1 'polypeptide(L)'
;MLTRQLPSDALEQHECIYNSAKDGASWQVFVSSVLNRGATLLILKTREGHILGGYADAPWLPVTDWYGDTANALFRCGRFSRSQETLPTNAWRATTANDHYQYLCWGKKSLPNGLAMGGQFGYCGLWLDQDFLHGHSKAGPLCTTYQSPALVSPEEFMLEEAEVWLVRPRPPGEDEDEAVGGGMFSRAENMEFMEMAGKKMYSKDLPNQPVQKTEEKSSE
;
A
#
# COMPACT_ATOMS: atom_id res chain seq x y z
N MET A 1 -4.55 9.12 -15.80
CA MET A 1 -5.74 10.02 -15.78
C MET A 1 -5.42 11.43 -15.27
N LEU A 2 -4.55 11.63 -14.27
CA LEU A 2 -4.12 12.97 -13.80
C LEU A 2 -2.93 13.55 -14.59
N THR A 3 -2.11 12.68 -15.18
CA THR A 3 -0.91 13.03 -15.98
C THR A 3 -1.14 13.92 -17.18
N ARG A 4 -2.32 13.81 -17.82
CA ARG A 4 -2.64 14.65 -18.98
C ARG A 4 -3.08 16.06 -18.59
N GLN A 5 -3.20 16.34 -17.29
CA GLN A 5 -3.80 17.57 -16.76
C GLN A 5 -2.90 18.30 -15.75
N LEU A 6 -1.73 17.75 -15.42
CA LEU A 6 -0.75 18.40 -14.54
C LEU A 6 0.35 19.07 -15.38
N PRO A 7 0.86 20.25 -14.97
CA PRO A 7 2.00 20.89 -15.63
C PRO A 7 3.19 19.94 -15.69
N SER A 8 3.91 19.90 -16.81
CA SER A 8 5.05 19.01 -17.05
C SER A 8 6.07 19.02 -15.91
N ASP A 9 6.33 20.19 -15.34
CA ASP A 9 7.31 20.41 -14.26
C ASP A 9 6.93 19.71 -12.93
N ALA A 10 5.63 19.47 -12.69
CA ALA A 10 5.16 18.71 -11.53
C ALA A 10 5.29 17.20 -11.72
N LEU A 11 5.42 16.73 -12.96
CA LEU A 11 5.61 15.32 -13.32
C LEU A 11 7.09 14.92 -13.36
N GLU A 12 8.01 15.88 -13.53
CA GLU A 12 9.45 15.59 -13.57
C GLU A 12 10.03 15.06 -12.25
N GLN A 13 9.30 15.21 -11.13
CA GLN A 13 9.77 14.79 -9.79
C GLN A 13 9.13 13.48 -9.28
N HIS A 14 8.12 12.93 -9.98
CA HIS A 14 7.35 11.79 -9.47
C HIS A 14 7.26 10.66 -10.51
N GLU A 15 7.59 9.44 -10.08
CA GLU A 15 7.60 8.24 -10.94
C GLU A 15 6.25 7.52 -10.86
N CYS A 16 5.62 7.24 -12.00
CA CYS A 16 4.45 6.35 -12.03
C CYS A 16 4.92 4.91 -11.90
N ILE A 17 4.70 4.30 -10.74
CA ILE A 17 5.16 2.94 -10.42
C ILE A 17 4.11 1.88 -10.70
N TYR A 18 2.86 2.29 -10.91
CA TYR A 18 1.77 1.39 -11.29
C TYR A 18 0.66 2.16 -12.04
N ASN A 19 0.18 1.59 -13.14
CA ASN A 19 -1.03 1.99 -13.85
C ASN A 19 -1.78 0.73 -14.32
N SER A 20 -2.98 0.50 -13.79
CA SER A 20 -3.74 -0.73 -14.07
C SER A 20 -4.09 -0.94 -15.55
N ALA A 21 -4.17 0.14 -16.35
CA ALA A 21 -4.44 0.05 -17.79
C ALA A 21 -3.20 -0.38 -18.60
N LYS A 22 -1.99 -0.21 -18.05
CA LYS A 22 -0.72 -0.58 -18.70
C LYS A 22 -0.14 -1.87 -18.14
N ASP A 23 -0.13 -2.01 -16.81
CA ASP A 23 0.56 -3.07 -16.10
C ASP A 23 -0.34 -4.29 -15.85
N GLY A 24 -1.65 -4.11 -15.99
CA GLY A 24 -2.68 -5.12 -15.74
C GLY A 24 -3.42 -4.88 -14.43
N ALA A 25 -4.72 -5.20 -14.41
CA ALA A 25 -5.60 -4.96 -13.27
C ALA A 25 -5.76 -6.22 -12.41
N SER A 26 -4.69 -6.59 -11.67
CA SER A 26 -4.76 -7.65 -10.66
C SER A 26 -4.11 -7.20 -9.35
N TRP A 27 -4.62 -7.74 -8.25
CA TRP A 27 -4.10 -7.45 -6.90
C TRP A 27 -2.61 -7.74 -6.76
N GLN A 28 -2.15 -8.86 -7.34
CA GLN A 28 -0.75 -9.26 -7.28
C GLN A 28 0.16 -8.24 -7.98
N VAL A 29 -0.20 -7.80 -9.19
CA VAL A 29 0.60 -6.80 -9.92
C VAL A 29 0.59 -5.46 -9.18
N PHE A 30 -0.57 -5.04 -8.66
CA PHE A 30 -0.68 -3.83 -7.84
C PHE A 30 0.24 -3.87 -6.62
N VAL A 31 0.10 -4.90 -5.78
CA VAL A 31 0.87 -5.03 -4.54
C VAL A 31 2.37 -5.10 -4.82
N SER A 32 2.81 -5.96 -5.73
CA SER A 32 4.24 -6.07 -6.09
C SER A 32 4.85 -4.76 -6.59
N SER A 33 4.05 -3.89 -7.23
CA SER A 33 4.51 -2.61 -7.76
C SER A 33 4.73 -1.55 -6.67
N VAL A 34 3.88 -1.54 -5.63
CA VAL A 34 3.85 -0.49 -4.59
C VAL A 34 4.62 -0.85 -3.32
N LEU A 35 4.84 -2.14 -3.09
CA LEU A 35 5.48 -2.64 -1.88
C LEU A 35 6.87 -2.04 -1.67
N ASN A 36 7.11 -1.55 -0.45
CA ASN A 36 8.40 -1.08 0.01
C ASN A 36 9.08 -0.01 -0.88
N ARG A 37 8.32 0.81 -1.60
CA ARG A 37 8.87 1.83 -2.52
C ARG A 37 9.19 3.18 -1.84
N GLY A 38 8.44 3.55 -0.81
CA GLY A 38 8.52 4.84 -0.13
C GLY A 38 7.15 5.53 -0.05
N ALA A 39 7.14 6.87 0.01
CA ALA A 39 5.89 7.63 0.05
C ALA A 39 5.20 7.60 -1.31
N THR A 40 3.90 7.35 -1.33
CA THR A 40 3.13 7.17 -2.56
C THR A 40 1.84 7.98 -2.57
N LEU A 41 1.41 8.35 -3.77
CA LEU A 41 0.09 8.88 -4.06
C LEU A 41 -0.72 7.81 -4.80
N LEU A 42 -1.71 7.26 -4.10
CA LEU A 42 -2.69 6.32 -4.66
C LEU A 42 -3.84 7.12 -5.28
N ILE A 43 -4.13 6.88 -6.55
CA ILE A 43 -5.24 7.48 -7.29
C ILE A 43 -6.14 6.37 -7.82
N LEU A 44 -7.41 6.42 -7.45
CA LEU A 44 -8.44 5.51 -7.91
C LEU A 44 -9.48 6.29 -8.72
N LYS A 45 -9.81 5.75 -9.89
CA LYS A 45 -10.96 6.16 -10.68
C LYS A 45 -12.04 5.10 -10.55
N THR A 46 -13.21 5.50 -10.10
CA THR A 46 -14.38 4.61 -10.02
C THR A 46 -15.13 4.58 -11.35
N ARG A 47 -15.90 3.52 -11.60
CA ARG A 47 -16.74 3.40 -12.81
C ARG A 47 -17.83 4.46 -12.91
N GLU A 48 -18.23 5.05 -11.78
CA GLU A 48 -19.16 6.18 -11.69
C GLU A 48 -18.48 7.53 -12.00
N GLY A 49 -17.18 7.50 -12.32
CA GLY A 49 -16.39 8.65 -12.73
C GLY A 49 -15.88 9.52 -11.58
N HIS A 50 -15.86 8.99 -10.35
CA HIS A 50 -15.23 9.67 -9.23
C HIS A 50 -13.72 9.42 -9.24
N ILE A 51 -12.94 10.44 -8.86
CA ILE A 51 -11.51 10.32 -8.63
C ILE A 51 -11.27 10.56 -7.15
N LEU A 52 -10.67 9.59 -6.49
CA LEU A 52 -10.37 9.62 -5.06
C LEU A 52 -9.05 8.91 -4.78
N GLY A 53 -8.54 9.05 -3.57
CA GLY A 53 -7.31 8.37 -3.22
C GLY A 53 -6.73 8.84 -1.91
N GLY A 54 -5.45 8.57 -1.75
CA GLY A 54 -4.71 9.00 -0.57
C GLY A 54 -3.21 9.12 -0.81
N TYR A 55 -2.59 9.98 -0.01
CA TYR A 55 -1.16 10.05 0.17
C TYR A 55 -0.77 9.20 1.38
N ALA A 56 0.14 8.25 1.16
CA ALA A 56 0.77 7.44 2.20
C ALA A 56 2.23 7.83 2.31
N ASP A 57 2.66 8.35 3.46
CA ASP A 57 4.04 8.81 3.68
C ASP A 57 4.99 7.63 3.96
N ALA A 58 4.50 6.64 4.72
CA ALA A 58 5.21 5.41 5.00
C ALA A 58 5.10 4.43 3.81
N PRO A 59 6.14 3.62 3.55
CA PRO A 59 6.10 2.60 2.51
C PRO A 59 4.99 1.58 2.77
N TRP A 60 4.37 1.05 1.72
CA TRP A 60 3.42 -0.04 1.87
C TRP A 60 4.13 -1.34 2.29
N LEU A 61 3.70 -1.90 3.41
CA LEU A 61 4.17 -3.15 3.99
C LEU A 61 2.98 -4.12 4.15
N PRO A 62 3.14 -5.42 3.88
CA PRO A 62 2.04 -6.39 3.89
C PRO A 62 1.72 -6.88 5.31
N VAL A 63 1.52 -5.97 6.25
CA VAL A 63 1.38 -6.26 7.69
C VAL A 63 -0.06 -6.61 8.10
N THR A 64 -0.22 -7.21 9.28
CA THR A 64 -1.53 -7.61 9.80
C THR A 64 -2.25 -6.52 10.59
N ASP A 65 -1.53 -5.47 10.97
CA ASP A 65 -2.00 -4.36 11.79
C ASP A 65 -1.94 -3.04 11.02
N TRP A 66 -2.58 -2.00 11.57
CA TRP A 66 -2.47 -0.65 11.04
C TRP A 66 -1.11 -0.03 11.36
N TYR A 67 -0.64 0.86 10.49
CA TYR A 67 0.65 1.53 10.62
C TYR A 67 0.63 2.87 9.88
N GLY A 68 1.79 3.54 9.79
CA GLY A 68 1.95 4.84 9.12
C GLY A 68 1.93 6.00 10.12
N ASP A 69 1.74 7.22 9.60
CA ASP A 69 1.82 8.44 10.41
C ASP A 69 0.81 9.53 9.99
N THR A 70 0.90 10.67 10.68
CA THR A 70 0.01 11.82 10.49
C THR A 70 0.28 12.63 9.21
N ALA A 71 1.36 12.36 8.48
CA ALA A 71 1.61 12.97 7.18
C ALA A 71 0.71 12.37 6.09
N ASN A 72 0.08 11.21 6.34
CA ASN A 72 -0.91 10.65 5.44
C ASN A 72 -2.10 11.59 5.22
N ALA A 73 -2.71 11.49 4.05
CA ALA A 73 -3.92 12.25 3.73
C ALA A 73 -4.85 11.46 2.80
N LEU A 74 -6.15 11.71 2.90
CA LEU A 74 -7.14 11.29 1.91
C LEU A 74 -7.52 12.47 1.02
N PHE A 75 -7.89 12.20 -0.22
CA PHE A 75 -8.42 13.23 -1.11
C PHE A 75 -9.53 12.70 -2.01
N ARG A 76 -10.32 13.63 -2.52
CA ARG A 76 -11.20 13.42 -3.68
C ARG A 76 -11.10 14.60 -4.63
N CYS A 77 -11.18 14.32 -5.92
CA CYS A 77 -11.30 15.31 -6.95
C CYS A 77 -12.76 15.33 -7.43
N GLY A 78 -13.33 16.53 -7.57
CA GLY A 78 -14.61 16.71 -8.22
C GLY A 78 -14.49 16.51 -9.73
N ARG A 79 -15.63 16.56 -10.41
CA ARG A 79 -15.68 16.34 -11.85
C ARG A 79 -15.09 17.53 -12.59
N PHE A 80 -14.34 17.23 -13.65
CA PHE A 80 -13.88 18.26 -14.59
C PHE A 80 -15.09 18.99 -15.16
N SER A 81 -15.16 20.30 -14.93
CA SER A 81 -16.13 21.18 -15.58
C SER A 81 -15.39 22.09 -16.53
N ARG A 82 -15.90 22.25 -17.76
CA ARG A 82 -15.36 23.23 -18.73
C ARG A 82 -15.41 24.67 -18.23
N SER A 83 -16.17 24.94 -17.17
CA SER A 83 -16.25 26.24 -16.51
C SER A 83 -15.21 26.44 -15.39
N GLN A 84 -14.43 25.41 -15.04
CA GLN A 84 -13.41 25.48 -14.00
C GLN A 84 -12.04 25.14 -14.59
N GLU A 85 -11.09 26.04 -14.41
CA GLU A 85 -9.71 25.91 -14.90
C GLU A 85 -8.91 24.84 -14.12
N THR A 86 -9.35 24.53 -12.90
CA THR A 86 -8.74 23.52 -12.02
C THR A 86 -9.78 22.53 -11.50
N LEU A 87 -9.39 21.26 -11.33
CA LEU A 87 -10.22 20.25 -10.68
C LEU A 87 -10.44 20.62 -9.20
N PRO A 88 -11.70 20.79 -8.74
CA PRO A 88 -11.96 21.07 -7.34
C PRO A 88 -11.50 19.87 -6.51
N THR A 89 -10.52 20.09 -5.63
CA THR A 89 -9.89 19.01 -4.86
C THR A 89 -10.11 19.27 -3.37
N ASN A 90 -10.64 18.27 -2.66
CA ASN A 90 -10.68 18.28 -1.21
C ASN A 90 -9.65 17.27 -0.68
N ALA A 91 -8.86 17.69 0.30
CA ALA A 91 -7.89 16.83 0.97
C ALA A 91 -8.07 16.94 2.49
N TRP A 92 -7.91 15.81 3.18
CA TRP A 92 -8.06 15.66 4.62
C TRP A 92 -6.81 14.99 5.18
N ARG A 93 -6.11 15.69 6.07
CA ARG A 93 -4.90 15.17 6.71
C ARG A 93 -5.27 14.26 7.87
N ALA A 94 -4.41 13.28 8.13
CA ALA A 94 -4.53 12.44 9.31
C ALA A 94 -4.47 13.27 10.59
N THR A 95 -5.17 12.79 11.60
CA THR A 95 -5.20 13.33 12.97
C THR A 95 -4.56 12.34 13.92
N THR A 96 -4.25 12.76 15.14
CA THR A 96 -3.69 11.89 16.18
C THR A 96 -4.76 11.13 16.97
N ALA A 97 -5.98 11.00 16.45
CA ALA A 97 -7.11 10.38 17.17
C ALA A 97 -6.94 8.86 17.34
N ASN A 98 -6.22 8.21 16.41
CA ASN A 98 -5.80 6.81 16.44
C ASN A 98 -4.57 6.65 15.53
N ASP A 99 -4.08 5.42 15.41
CA ASP A 99 -2.93 5.01 14.59
C ASP A 99 -3.34 4.23 13.33
N HIS A 100 -4.61 4.31 12.92
CA HIS A 100 -5.15 3.58 11.77
C HIS A 100 -4.85 4.25 10.41
N TYR A 101 -3.63 4.73 10.19
CA TYR A 101 -3.32 5.59 9.03
C TYR A 101 -3.34 4.80 7.71
N GLN A 102 -2.62 3.70 7.63
CA GLN A 102 -2.60 2.83 6.45
C GLN A 102 -2.57 1.36 6.85
N TYR A 103 -3.07 0.52 5.93
CA TYR A 103 -3.16 -0.92 6.09
C TYR A 103 -2.98 -1.58 4.73
N LEU A 104 -2.20 -2.66 4.68
CA LEU A 104 -2.11 -3.52 3.51
C LEU A 104 -1.91 -4.95 4.00
N CYS A 105 -2.87 -5.81 3.69
CA CYS A 105 -2.81 -7.22 4.05
C CYS A 105 -3.17 -8.09 2.85
N TRP A 106 -2.51 -9.23 2.75
CA TRP A 106 -2.73 -10.20 1.68
C TRP A 106 -2.40 -11.61 2.16
N GLY A 107 -3.14 -12.62 1.66
CA GLY A 107 -2.89 -14.04 1.91
C GLY A 107 -3.40 -14.57 3.25
N LYS A 108 -4.05 -13.74 4.09
CA LYS A 108 -4.49 -14.12 5.42
C LYS A 108 -5.93 -14.64 5.42
N LYS A 109 -6.16 -15.80 6.05
CA LYS A 109 -7.51 -16.41 6.11
C LYS A 109 -8.45 -15.72 7.10
N SER A 110 -7.91 -15.19 8.19
CA SER A 110 -8.68 -14.64 9.32
C SER A 110 -8.72 -13.12 9.36
N LEU A 111 -8.04 -12.44 8.44
CA LEU A 111 -7.95 -10.99 8.40
C LEU A 111 -8.46 -10.45 7.05
N PRO A 112 -9.02 -9.22 7.02
CA PRO A 112 -9.42 -8.59 5.77
C PRO A 112 -8.20 -8.41 4.85
N ASN A 113 -8.23 -9.00 3.67
CA ASN A 113 -7.18 -8.78 2.67
C ASN A 113 -7.59 -7.62 1.77
N GLY A 114 -6.69 -6.68 1.60
CA GLY A 114 -6.95 -5.43 0.89
C GLY A 114 -6.01 -4.32 1.35
N LEU A 115 -6.28 -3.12 0.87
CA LEU A 115 -5.58 -1.90 1.23
C LEU A 115 -6.58 -0.95 1.86
N ALA A 116 -6.22 -0.35 2.98
CA ALA A 116 -7.06 0.62 3.64
C ALA A 116 -6.28 1.85 4.09
N MET A 117 -7.02 2.95 4.23
CA MET A 117 -6.55 4.16 4.88
C MET A 117 -7.65 4.71 5.79
N GLY A 118 -7.37 4.75 7.09
CA GLY A 118 -8.19 5.44 8.07
C GLY A 118 -9.45 4.72 8.50
N GLY A 119 -9.92 5.03 9.70
CA GLY A 119 -11.18 4.53 10.24
C GLY A 119 -10.99 3.19 10.93
N GLN A 120 -11.93 2.28 10.75
CA GLN A 120 -11.87 0.90 11.24
C GLN A 120 -12.36 -0.03 10.14
N PHE A 121 -12.06 -1.33 10.22
CA PHE A 121 -12.56 -2.29 9.24
C PHE A 121 -14.08 -2.18 9.07
N GLY A 122 -14.53 -2.14 7.81
CA GLY A 122 -15.93 -1.95 7.43
C GLY A 122 -16.40 -0.49 7.43
N TYR A 123 -15.64 0.45 8.01
CA TYR A 123 -15.92 1.89 8.02
C TYR A 123 -14.68 2.71 7.64
N CYS A 124 -13.85 2.19 6.75
CA CYS A 124 -12.61 2.84 6.37
C CYS A 124 -12.90 4.18 5.65
N GLY A 125 -11.97 5.12 5.80
CA GLY A 125 -11.98 6.35 4.99
C GLY A 125 -11.77 6.02 3.51
N LEU A 126 -10.90 5.06 3.23
CA LEU A 126 -10.74 4.41 1.94
C LEU A 126 -10.42 2.92 2.14
N TRP A 127 -11.09 2.05 1.40
CA TRP A 127 -10.82 0.61 1.30
C TRP A 127 -10.80 0.18 -0.16
N LEU A 128 -9.82 -0.65 -0.52
CA LEU A 128 -9.74 -1.37 -1.78
C LEU A 128 -9.58 -2.86 -1.48
N ASP A 129 -10.48 -3.67 -2.02
CA ASP A 129 -10.50 -5.11 -1.79
C ASP A 129 -9.40 -5.83 -2.59
N GLN A 130 -8.99 -7.01 -2.10
CA GLN A 130 -8.03 -7.88 -2.77
C GLN A 130 -8.53 -8.45 -4.11
N ASP A 131 -9.83 -8.37 -4.41
CA ASP A 131 -10.32 -8.69 -5.74
C ASP A 131 -9.94 -7.64 -6.80
N PHE A 132 -9.38 -6.51 -6.35
CA PHE A 132 -8.96 -5.36 -7.15
C PHE A 132 -10.06 -4.82 -8.07
N LEU A 133 -11.32 -5.00 -7.67
CA LEU A 133 -12.51 -4.58 -8.40
C LEU A 133 -13.43 -3.75 -7.51
N HIS A 134 -13.54 -4.08 -6.23
CA HIS A 134 -14.44 -3.41 -5.30
C HIS A 134 -13.69 -2.58 -4.26
N GLY A 135 -14.31 -1.49 -3.83
CA GLY A 135 -13.82 -0.67 -2.74
C GLY A 135 -14.95 0.09 -2.06
N HIS A 136 -14.62 0.75 -0.96
CA HIS A 136 -15.56 1.62 -0.27
C HIS A 136 -14.89 2.79 0.44
N SER A 137 -15.69 3.80 0.75
CA SER A 137 -15.36 4.97 1.55
C SER A 137 -16.55 5.28 2.44
N LYS A 138 -16.66 4.53 3.54
CA LYS A 138 -17.83 4.55 4.43
C LYS A 138 -17.70 5.61 5.50
N ALA A 139 -16.51 5.78 6.10
CA ALA A 139 -16.13 6.84 7.05
C ALA A 139 -17.04 7.09 8.29
N GLY A 140 -18.28 6.61 8.36
CA GLY A 140 -19.43 7.33 8.94
C GLY A 140 -19.31 7.96 10.33
N PRO A 141 -19.94 9.14 10.57
CA PRO A 141 -20.25 10.22 9.61
C PRO A 141 -18.98 10.92 9.10
N LEU A 142 -17.86 10.79 9.84
CA LEU A 142 -16.53 11.26 9.47
C LEU A 142 -15.51 10.21 9.90
N CYS A 143 -14.54 9.93 9.03
CA CYS A 143 -13.48 8.98 9.29
C CYS A 143 -12.73 9.42 10.55
N THR A 144 -12.61 8.54 11.55
CA THR A 144 -11.99 8.90 12.83
C THR A 144 -10.54 9.36 12.67
N THR A 145 -9.79 8.74 11.76
CA THR A 145 -8.38 9.04 11.49
C THR A 145 -8.19 10.34 10.72
N TYR A 146 -8.96 10.59 9.66
CA TYR A 146 -8.76 11.72 8.74
C TYR A 146 -9.75 12.87 8.92
N GLN A 147 -10.83 12.67 9.69
CA GLN A 147 -11.98 13.56 9.75
C GLN A 147 -12.59 13.86 8.38
N SER A 148 -12.36 12.98 7.40
CA SER A 148 -12.94 13.08 6.06
C SER A 148 -14.37 12.54 6.06
N PRO A 149 -15.29 13.11 5.28
CA PRO A 149 -16.54 12.43 4.94
C PRO A 149 -16.26 11.24 4.01
N ALA A 150 -17.31 10.53 3.63
CA ALA A 150 -17.26 9.62 2.49
C ALA A 150 -16.71 10.35 1.25
N LEU A 151 -15.70 9.75 0.62
CA LEU A 151 -15.01 10.30 -0.55
C LEU A 151 -15.87 10.15 -1.82
N VAL A 152 -16.75 9.16 -1.83
CA VAL A 152 -17.69 8.86 -2.92
C VAL A 152 -19.12 8.72 -2.41
N SER A 153 -20.08 8.88 -3.32
CA SER A 153 -21.50 8.60 -3.07
C SER A 153 -22.07 7.88 -4.29
N PRO A 154 -22.57 6.63 -4.15
CA PRO A 154 -22.67 5.84 -2.91
C PRO A 154 -21.30 5.51 -2.27
N GLU A 155 -21.31 5.11 -1.00
CA GLU A 155 -20.08 4.83 -0.21
C GLU A 155 -19.32 3.60 -0.71
N GLU A 156 -19.94 2.74 -1.52
CA GLU A 156 -19.30 1.61 -2.19
C GLU A 156 -19.08 1.93 -3.67
N PHE A 157 -17.98 1.47 -4.23
CA PHE A 157 -17.61 1.75 -5.62
C PHE A 157 -16.97 0.54 -6.32
N MET A 158 -17.09 0.52 -7.64
CA MET A 158 -16.31 -0.36 -8.50
C MET A 158 -15.13 0.40 -9.10
N LEU A 159 -13.95 -0.22 -9.06
CA LEU A 159 -12.73 0.30 -9.66
C LEU A 159 -12.83 0.25 -11.20
N GLU A 160 -12.43 1.35 -11.84
CA GLU A 160 -12.22 1.44 -13.29
C GLU A 160 -10.72 1.46 -13.61
N GLU A 161 -9.97 2.33 -12.94
CA GLU A 161 -8.53 2.50 -13.14
C GLU A 161 -7.85 2.85 -11.82
N ALA A 162 -6.64 2.33 -11.60
CA ALA A 162 -5.78 2.70 -10.48
C ALA A 162 -4.41 3.15 -10.99
N GLU A 163 -3.92 4.27 -10.45
CA GLU A 163 -2.57 4.78 -10.67
C GLU A 163 -1.89 4.98 -9.33
N VAL A 164 -0.59 4.64 -9.26
CA VAL A 164 0.25 4.92 -8.08
C VAL A 164 1.49 5.64 -8.52
N TRP A 165 1.78 6.73 -7.81
CA TRP A 165 2.93 7.59 -8.04
C TRP A 165 3.85 7.56 -6.83
N LEU A 166 5.13 7.32 -7.08
CA LEU A 166 6.18 7.44 -6.09
C LEU A 166 6.50 8.92 -5.90
N VAL A 167 6.20 9.43 -4.70
CA VAL A 167 6.41 10.84 -4.34
C VAL A 167 7.79 11.02 -3.73
N ARG A 168 8.18 10.12 -2.83
CA ARG A 168 9.49 10.11 -2.18
C ARG A 168 9.99 8.66 -2.10
N PRO A 169 11.11 8.31 -2.75
CA PRO A 169 11.68 6.98 -2.60
C PRO A 169 12.12 6.72 -1.15
N ARG A 170 12.10 5.45 -0.75
CA ARG A 170 12.69 5.03 0.52
C ARG A 170 14.21 5.29 0.50
N PRO A 171 14.81 5.83 1.58
CA PRO A 171 16.27 5.99 1.67
C PRO A 171 17.00 4.64 1.56
N PRO A 172 18.12 4.56 0.81
CA PRO A 172 18.96 3.36 0.77
C PRO A 172 19.53 3.03 2.15
N GLY A 173 19.45 1.76 2.58
CA GLY A 173 20.06 1.30 3.84
C GLY A 173 19.11 1.10 5.02
N GLU A 174 17.81 1.34 4.86
CA GLU A 174 16.78 0.88 5.81
C GLU A 174 16.33 -0.58 5.54
N ASP A 175 17.12 -1.33 4.77
CA ASP A 175 16.70 -2.55 4.06
C ASP A 175 16.57 -3.84 4.89
N GLU A 176 16.90 -3.84 6.19
CA GLU A 176 17.07 -5.12 6.92
C GLU A 176 16.10 -5.35 8.09
N ASP A 177 15.60 -4.30 8.77
CA ASP A 177 14.93 -4.52 10.06
C ASP A 177 13.39 -4.64 9.99
N GLU A 178 12.69 -3.92 9.10
CA GLU A 178 11.22 -3.91 9.13
C GLU A 178 10.53 -4.91 8.19
N ALA A 179 11.14 -5.22 7.03
CA ALA A 179 10.55 -6.17 6.07
C ALA A 179 10.84 -7.65 6.43
N VAL A 180 11.82 -7.91 7.30
CA VAL A 180 12.31 -9.26 7.63
C VAL A 180 12.43 -9.49 9.15
N GLY A 181 12.46 -8.44 9.99
CA GLY A 181 12.84 -8.54 11.41
C GLY A 181 11.75 -8.86 12.43
N GLY A 182 10.48 -9.01 12.04
CA GLY A 182 9.42 -9.47 12.94
C GLY A 182 8.87 -10.80 12.46
N GLY A 183 8.88 -11.85 13.28
CA GLY A 183 8.34 -13.18 12.97
C GLY A 183 6.83 -13.21 12.71
N MET A 184 6.38 -12.57 11.64
CA MET A 184 4.98 -12.21 11.39
C MET A 184 4.34 -13.01 10.24
N PHE A 185 5.15 -13.72 9.46
CA PHE A 185 4.68 -14.57 8.35
C PHE A 185 5.11 -16.01 8.54
N SER A 186 4.27 -16.93 8.07
CA SER A 186 4.66 -18.31 7.88
C SER A 186 5.72 -18.42 6.77
N ARG A 187 6.50 -19.50 6.78
CA ARG A 187 7.54 -19.75 5.76
C ARG A 187 7.00 -19.75 4.32
N ALA A 188 5.75 -20.18 4.11
CA ALA A 188 5.10 -20.18 2.80
C ALA A 188 4.75 -18.75 2.35
N GLU A 189 4.19 -17.94 3.23
CA GLU A 189 3.86 -16.54 2.95
C GLU A 189 5.12 -15.70 2.74
N ASN A 190 6.19 -15.97 3.49
CA ASN A 190 7.50 -15.37 3.26
C ASN A 190 8.10 -15.73 1.90
N MET A 191 7.89 -16.97 1.43
CA MET A 191 8.38 -17.45 0.13
C MET A 191 7.63 -16.78 -1.01
N GLU A 192 6.29 -16.74 -0.92
CA GLU A 192 5.44 -16.04 -1.88
C GLU A 192 5.73 -14.53 -1.89
N PHE A 193 5.97 -13.93 -0.72
CA PHE A 193 6.39 -12.55 -0.58
C PHE A 193 7.75 -12.26 -1.25
N MET A 194 8.74 -13.13 -1.08
CA MET A 194 10.06 -12.97 -1.69
C MET A 194 10.01 -13.09 -3.22
N GLU A 195 9.18 -14.00 -3.74
CA GLU A 195 8.93 -14.13 -5.18
C GLU A 195 8.28 -12.87 -5.75
N MET A 196 7.30 -12.30 -5.04
CA MET A 196 6.59 -11.08 -5.43
C MET A 196 7.45 -9.81 -5.36
N ALA A 197 8.40 -9.75 -4.44
CA ALA A 197 9.37 -8.65 -4.33
C ALA A 197 10.51 -8.73 -5.36
N GLY A 198 10.51 -9.73 -6.26
CA GLY A 198 11.55 -9.93 -7.27
C GLY A 198 12.92 -10.33 -6.72
N LYS A 199 13.00 -10.74 -5.43
CA LYS A 199 14.26 -11.13 -4.78
C LYS A 199 14.52 -12.62 -5.02
N LYS A 200 15.53 -12.94 -5.86
CA LYS A 200 15.99 -14.34 -6.05
C LYS A 200 16.67 -14.86 -4.76
N MET A 201 16.31 -16.06 -4.31
CA MET A 201 17.02 -16.72 -3.23
C MET A 201 18.43 -17.10 -3.65
N TYR A 202 19.44 -16.61 -2.94
CA TYR A 202 20.68 -17.36 -2.77
C TYR A 202 20.51 -18.23 -1.53
N SER A 203 20.17 -19.51 -1.72
CA SER A 203 20.41 -20.50 -0.67
C SER A 203 21.92 -20.56 -0.46
N LYS A 204 22.43 -19.96 0.61
CA LYS A 204 23.70 -20.42 1.18
C LYS A 204 23.37 -21.71 1.91
N ASP A 205 23.47 -22.81 1.17
CA ASP A 205 23.57 -24.13 1.76
C ASP A 205 24.78 -24.10 2.71
N LEU A 206 24.51 -24.08 4.01
CA LEU A 206 25.49 -24.40 5.03
C LEU A 206 25.69 -25.92 4.98
N PRO A 207 26.86 -26.46 4.60
CA PRO A 207 27.11 -27.88 4.74
C PRO A 207 27.11 -28.23 6.23
N ASN A 208 26.21 -29.14 6.59
CA ASN A 208 26.16 -29.81 7.88
C ASN A 208 27.55 -30.44 8.13
N GLN A 209 28.36 -29.88 9.03
CA GLN A 209 29.59 -30.56 9.44
C GLN A 209 29.23 -31.74 10.35
N PRO A 210 29.65 -32.97 10.02
CA PRO A 210 29.48 -34.09 10.93
C PRO A 210 30.37 -33.89 12.16
N VAL A 211 29.76 -34.03 13.34
CA VAL A 211 30.44 -34.03 14.64
C VAL A 211 31.49 -35.15 14.64
N GLN A 212 32.78 -34.78 14.63
CA GLN A 212 33.85 -35.73 14.93
C GLN A 212 33.90 -35.96 16.45
N LYS A 213 33.65 -37.20 16.86
CA LYS A 213 34.01 -37.72 18.18
C LYS A 213 35.53 -37.74 18.29
N THR A 214 36.11 -36.91 19.14
CA THR A 214 37.50 -37.08 19.59
C THR A 214 37.50 -38.07 20.74
N GLU A 215 38.03 -39.28 20.50
CA GLU A 215 38.49 -40.17 21.55
C GLU A 215 39.78 -39.60 22.14
N GLU A 216 39.77 -39.14 23.39
CA GLU A 216 41.00 -38.92 24.15
C GLU A 216 41.45 -40.25 24.77
N LYS A 217 42.56 -40.78 24.25
CA LYS A 217 43.38 -41.82 24.87
C LYS A 217 44.83 -41.33 24.92
N SER A 218 45.33 -41.08 26.13
CA SER A 218 46.72 -41.31 26.59
C SER A 218 46.81 -40.81 28.03
N SER A 219 46.94 -41.62 29.08
CA SER A 219 48.09 -42.45 29.49
C SER A 219 49.41 -41.68 29.49
N GLU A 220 49.77 -41.16 30.67
CA GLU A 220 51.07 -41.36 31.36
C GLU A 220 50.83 -41.31 32.87
#